data_AF-A0A1D9CY48-F1
#
_entry.id   AF-A0A1D9CY48-F1
#
_cell.length_a   1.000
_cell.length_b   1.000
_cell.length_c   1.000
_cell.angle_alpha   90.00
_cell.angle_beta   90.00
_cell.angle_gamma   90.00
#
_symmetry.space_group_name_H-M   'P 1'
#
loop_
_entity.id
_entity.type
_entity.pdbx_description
1 polymer ?
#
loop_
_entity_poly.entity_id
_entity_poly.type
_entity_poly.pdbx_seq_one_letter_code
_entity_poly.pdbx_strand_id
1 'polypeptide(L)'
;MTSCTTSINSQKPFLTSNQPTVETVNVLLTLDDFFSDRSEQANPDELDGLTRHQDFKYERELRNCNLDYSINSLKRVDDWLLTVKNRLPEFTEHRIFSLEYPLHNSSTIEILSYYLGEVIGRARREVPVWYSDASDHCIGDQAALAENMFVDFDSDIQDLCDFFVPKQVIYQALIIASDDGALQDQTIWQSVLELVPSTILSNTDFNQPLPPVSTMELKFDREIEFANLDRADLAYLQMMPPKWMKDDVLYEQMNQLAKLYKTGKVVWAHVVQANKMLWSFDQTYSCPAEVLYDPTGRTPVSYLAEIAHELYTFKNTIPDTDDIEISKYAEHITDEHTRMHGFDIPNSITPLPLKSTSIFVWRLHLPNGILQSSFPILISDETAEVTVLPAKFWDPAYYDQWIQDSYFEEDMYYGVRKLYESDNPWKGYEKHLRPQVTELIDDIPSLANEVTFNSYKPTSTDIAFVTASIQQNFAEAKQESTSFMKIVIGVIIFINILYGLKSFV
;
A
#
# COMPACT_ATOMS: atom_id res chain seq x y z
N MET A 1 13.85 10.08 39.34
CA MET A 1 13.91 11.53 39.01
C MET A 1 15.39 11.88 39.07
N THR A 2 16.13 12.12 38.00
CA THR A 2 15.85 12.77 36.70
C THR A 2 16.97 12.37 35.72
N SER A 3 16.68 12.49 34.42
CA SER A 3 17.63 12.64 33.28
C SER A 3 18.22 11.38 32.64
N CYS A 4 17.50 10.83 31.65
CA CYS A 4 18.08 10.16 30.46
C CYS A 4 17.18 10.35 29.22
N THR A 5 16.65 11.56 29.02
CA THR A 5 15.79 11.91 27.87
C THR A 5 16.34 13.09 27.05
N THR A 6 17.60 13.46 27.24
CA THR A 6 18.17 14.71 26.73
C THR A 6 19.02 14.59 25.46
N SER A 7 19.09 13.44 24.79
CA SER A 7 19.79 13.33 23.48
C SER A 7 18.85 13.31 22.27
N ILE A 8 17.57 12.94 22.43
CA ILE A 8 16.63 12.76 21.30
C ILE A 8 16.20 14.09 20.65
N ASN A 9 16.21 15.21 21.40
CA ASN A 9 15.71 16.50 20.91
C ASN A 9 16.78 17.46 20.38
N SER A 10 18.08 17.19 20.51
CA SER A 10 19.13 18.14 20.15
C SER A 10 19.57 18.09 18.68
N GLN A 11 19.20 17.04 17.93
CA GLN A 11 19.64 16.84 16.54
C GLN A 11 18.51 16.88 15.50
N LYS A 12 17.25 16.94 15.92
CA LYS A 12 16.12 17.28 15.04
C LYS A 12 16.34 18.59 14.26
N PRO A 13 16.97 19.64 14.86
CA PRO A 13 17.38 20.83 14.13
C PRO A 13 18.42 20.52 13.04
N PHE A 14 19.42 19.67 13.31
CA PHE A 14 20.52 19.36 12.37
C PHE A 14 20.00 18.80 11.04
N LEU A 15 19.09 17.82 11.09
CA LEU A 15 18.48 17.20 9.90
C LEU A 15 17.49 18.13 9.17
N THR A 16 16.97 19.16 9.83
CA THR A 16 16.10 20.18 9.20
C THR A 16 16.86 21.41 8.71
N SER A 17 18.06 21.71 9.25
CA SER A 17 18.83 22.92 8.94
C SER A 17 20.02 22.70 8.00
N ASN A 18 20.54 21.48 7.87
CA ASN A 18 21.60 21.16 6.92
C ASN A 18 21.00 20.49 5.67
N GLN A 19 20.55 21.33 4.75
CA GLN A 19 20.27 20.94 3.37
C GLN A 19 21.53 21.06 2.54
N PRO A 20 21.79 20.16 1.58
CA PRO A 20 22.95 20.43 0.78
C PRO A 20 22.95 19.90 -0.65
N THR A 21 23.27 20.80 -1.58
CA THR A 21 23.96 20.47 -2.82
C THR A 21 25.45 20.12 -2.59
N VAL A 22 25.95 20.13 -1.34
CA VAL A 22 27.39 19.99 -0.98
C VAL A 22 27.70 18.92 0.10
N GLU A 23 26.72 18.31 0.76
CA GLU A 23 26.91 17.56 2.03
C GLU A 23 26.15 16.23 2.06
N THR A 24 25.66 15.69 0.92
CA THR A 24 25.00 14.38 0.87
C THR A 24 25.82 13.32 1.62
N VAL A 25 27.13 13.29 1.36
CA VAL A 25 28.09 12.41 2.05
C VAL A 25 28.15 12.70 3.55
N ASN A 26 28.21 13.96 3.99
CA ASN A 26 28.26 14.27 5.42
C ASN A 26 26.95 13.90 6.13
N VAL A 27 25.80 14.02 5.46
CA VAL A 27 24.51 13.58 6.00
C VAL A 27 24.48 12.05 6.11
N LEU A 28 24.92 11.33 5.09
CA LEU A 28 25.02 9.86 5.13
C LEU A 28 26.01 9.38 6.21
N LEU A 29 27.15 10.07 6.40
CA LEU A 29 28.11 9.81 7.47
C LEU A 29 27.57 10.16 8.87
N THR A 30 26.82 11.26 9.00
CA THR A 30 26.17 11.61 10.28
C THR A 30 25.09 10.58 10.64
N LEU A 31 24.42 10.03 9.62
CA LEU A 31 23.47 8.94 9.80
C LEU A 31 24.18 7.65 10.21
N ASP A 32 25.35 7.33 9.65
CA ASP A 32 26.17 6.19 10.09
C ASP A 32 26.58 6.31 11.57
N ASP A 33 27.05 7.48 12.01
CA ASP A 33 27.36 7.74 13.42
C ASP A 33 26.11 7.56 14.31
N PHE A 34 24.94 8.03 13.86
CA PHE A 34 23.67 7.89 14.57
C PHE A 34 23.19 6.44 14.68
N PHE A 35 23.44 5.61 13.66
CA PHE A 35 22.98 4.23 13.61
C PHE A 35 23.96 3.25 14.26
N SER A 36 25.26 3.55 14.26
CA SER A 36 26.29 2.77 14.94
C SER A 36 26.13 2.79 16.47
N ASP A 37 25.62 3.88 17.05
CA ASP A 37 25.26 3.97 18.48
C ASP A 37 24.11 3.02 18.90
N ARG A 38 23.35 2.47 17.94
CA ARG A 38 22.23 1.53 18.21
C ARG A 38 22.56 0.06 17.97
N SER A 39 23.63 -0.27 17.25
CA SER A 39 24.00 -1.67 16.96
C SER A 39 24.65 -2.36 18.16
N GLU A 40 25.27 -1.62 19.08
CA GLU A 40 25.89 -2.17 20.31
C GLU A 40 24.89 -2.78 21.32
N GLN A 41 23.57 -2.70 21.06
CA GLN A 41 22.53 -3.28 21.91
C GLN A 41 21.96 -4.62 21.40
N ALA A 42 22.40 -5.12 20.24
CA ALA A 42 21.98 -6.41 19.70
C ALA A 42 23.01 -7.51 20.05
N ASN A 43 22.55 -8.62 20.64
CA ASN A 43 23.40 -9.72 21.09
C ASN A 43 23.75 -10.65 19.91
N PRO A 44 25.03 -10.91 19.60
CA PRO A 44 25.42 -11.74 18.44
C PRO A 44 25.01 -13.22 18.52
N ASP A 45 24.73 -13.72 19.72
CA ASP A 45 24.45 -15.14 19.98
C ASP A 45 22.98 -15.58 19.69
N GLU A 46 22.14 -14.69 19.15
CA GLU A 46 20.76 -15.00 18.73
C GLU A 46 20.59 -15.19 17.21
N LEU A 47 21.68 -15.24 16.43
CA LEU A 47 21.63 -15.63 15.00
C LEU A 47 21.60 -17.17 14.85
N ASP A 48 20.47 -17.78 15.22
CA ASP A 48 20.15 -19.16 14.87
C ASP A 48 19.04 -19.16 13.80
N GLY A 49 19.30 -19.82 12.67
CA GLY A 49 18.31 -20.25 11.67
C GLY A 49 17.53 -19.18 10.90
N LEU A 50 17.92 -18.94 9.63
CA LEU A 50 17.01 -18.56 8.53
C LEU A 50 16.14 -17.29 8.70
N THR A 51 16.53 -16.31 9.50
CA THR A 51 15.89 -14.98 9.46
C THR A 51 16.36 -14.18 8.25
N ARG A 52 15.62 -14.28 7.15
CA ARG A 52 15.62 -13.27 6.09
C ARG A 52 15.25 -11.93 6.73
N HIS A 53 16.21 -11.02 6.92
CA HIS A 53 15.94 -9.67 7.43
C HIS A 53 15.31 -8.82 6.34
N GLN A 54 14.04 -9.09 6.05
CA GLN A 54 13.23 -8.51 4.98
C GLN A 54 12.75 -7.08 5.30
N ASP A 55 13.64 -6.18 5.75
CA ASP A 55 13.36 -4.74 5.84
C ASP A 55 14.69 -3.99 5.85
N PHE A 56 14.83 -2.90 5.07
CA PHE A 56 15.93 -1.98 5.32
C PHE A 56 15.66 -1.24 6.63
N LYS A 57 16.44 -1.57 7.67
CA LYS A 57 16.28 -1.17 9.08
C LYS A 57 16.00 0.32 9.34
N TYR A 58 16.29 1.20 8.38
CA TYR A 58 16.15 2.66 8.49
C TYR A 58 15.44 3.32 7.30
N GLU A 59 14.64 2.59 6.54
CA GLU A 59 14.07 3.09 5.28
C GLU A 59 13.24 4.35 5.52
N ARG A 60 12.34 4.31 6.50
CA ARG A 60 11.47 5.44 6.83
C ARG A 60 12.28 6.68 7.25
N GLU A 61 13.32 6.49 8.05
CA GLU A 61 14.21 7.55 8.52
C GLU A 61 14.99 8.17 7.35
N LEU A 62 15.53 7.35 6.44
CA LEU A 62 16.22 7.82 5.24
C LEU A 62 15.28 8.53 4.25
N ARG A 63 14.04 8.08 4.12
CA ARG A 63 13.01 8.75 3.29
C ARG A 63 12.64 10.12 3.83
N ASN A 64 12.60 10.27 5.15
CA ASN A 64 12.32 11.55 5.80
C ASN A 64 13.51 12.52 5.72
N CYS A 65 14.70 12.03 5.37
CA CYS A 65 15.84 12.89 5.08
C CYS A 65 15.65 13.52 3.69
N ASN A 66 15.84 14.84 3.60
CA ASN A 66 15.79 15.55 2.32
C ASN A 66 17.13 15.39 1.58
N LEU A 67 17.51 14.14 1.28
CA LEU A 67 18.75 13.80 0.59
C LEU A 67 18.70 14.31 -0.86
N ASP A 68 19.85 14.77 -1.36
CA ASP A 68 19.99 15.14 -2.76
C ASP A 68 20.07 13.87 -3.61
N TYR A 69 18.97 13.48 -4.23
CA TYR A 69 18.87 12.35 -5.18
C TYR A 69 19.10 12.79 -6.64
N SER A 70 19.90 13.83 -6.88
CA SER A 70 20.32 14.20 -8.25
C SER A 70 21.24 13.13 -8.82
N ILE A 71 21.35 13.04 -10.14
CA ILE A 71 22.30 12.09 -10.72
C ILE A 71 23.74 12.51 -10.30
N ASN A 72 24.09 13.81 -10.34
CA ASN A 72 25.45 14.32 -10.03
C ASN A 72 25.87 14.16 -8.57
N SER A 73 24.97 13.77 -7.68
CA SER A 73 25.35 13.37 -6.34
C SER A 73 26.24 12.12 -6.31
N LEU A 74 26.08 11.20 -7.27
CA LEU A 74 26.85 9.95 -7.31
C LEU A 74 28.34 10.23 -7.54
N LYS A 75 28.68 11.30 -8.28
CA LYS A 75 30.08 11.76 -8.42
C LYS A 75 30.68 12.18 -7.08
N ARG A 76 29.87 12.75 -6.19
CA ARG A 76 30.32 13.11 -4.84
C ARG A 76 30.50 11.86 -3.97
N VAL A 77 29.67 10.85 -4.18
CA VAL A 77 29.88 9.52 -3.58
C VAL A 77 31.19 8.91 -4.10
N ASP A 78 31.47 8.97 -5.40
CA ASP A 78 32.74 8.53 -5.99
C ASP A 78 33.96 9.26 -5.39
N ASP A 79 33.91 10.60 -5.30
CA ASP A 79 34.98 11.41 -4.70
C ASP A 79 35.24 11.03 -3.22
N TRP A 80 34.17 10.71 -2.49
CA TRP A 80 34.26 10.25 -1.11
C TRP A 80 34.84 8.84 -1.03
N LEU A 81 34.37 7.89 -1.83
CA LEU A 81 34.92 6.53 -1.90
C LEU A 81 36.41 6.56 -2.27
N LEU A 82 36.82 7.45 -3.18
CA LEU A 82 38.23 7.67 -3.52
C LEU A 82 39.03 8.21 -2.32
N THR A 83 38.44 9.09 -1.52
CA THR A 83 39.06 9.60 -0.30
C THR A 83 39.22 8.50 0.75
N VAL A 84 38.21 7.65 0.93
CA VAL A 84 38.24 6.48 1.81
C VAL A 84 39.34 5.51 1.34
N LYS A 85 39.36 5.17 0.05
CA LYS A 85 40.38 4.35 -0.59
C LYS A 85 41.80 4.86 -0.33
N ASN A 86 42.04 6.16 -0.52
CA ASN A 86 43.36 6.76 -0.29
C ASN A 86 43.81 6.70 1.18
N ARG A 87 42.88 6.62 2.14
CA ARG A 87 43.19 6.43 3.58
C ARG A 87 43.38 4.96 3.95
N LEU A 88 42.98 4.05 3.07
CA LEU A 88 42.92 2.62 3.27
C LEU A 88 43.68 1.87 2.15
N PRO A 89 45.00 2.13 1.97
CA PRO A 89 45.75 1.62 0.82
C PRO A 89 45.91 0.08 0.77
N GLU A 90 45.65 -0.62 1.88
CA GLU A 90 45.67 -2.09 1.93
C GLU A 90 44.29 -2.72 1.63
N PHE A 91 43.33 -1.92 1.16
CA PHE A 91 42.02 -2.41 0.72
C PHE A 91 42.17 -3.23 -0.55
N THR A 92 42.17 -4.54 -0.37
CA THR A 92 42.32 -5.54 -1.43
C THR A 92 41.11 -6.46 -1.42
N GLU A 93 40.85 -7.11 -2.54
CA GLU A 93 39.82 -8.13 -2.70
C GLU A 93 39.85 -9.19 -1.58
N HIS A 94 41.06 -9.55 -1.11
CA HIS A 94 41.26 -10.55 -0.06
C HIS A 94 40.99 -10.07 1.38
N ARG A 95 40.85 -8.76 1.60
CA ARG A 95 40.70 -8.19 2.95
C ARG A 95 39.37 -7.50 3.19
N ILE A 96 38.60 -7.25 2.14
CA ILE A 96 37.33 -6.53 2.20
C ILE A 96 36.29 -7.20 3.10
N PHE A 97 36.31 -8.54 3.14
CA PHE A 97 35.44 -9.34 3.99
C PHE A 97 36.09 -9.78 5.31
N SER A 98 37.25 -9.23 5.67
CA SER A 98 37.86 -9.52 6.96
C SER A 98 37.11 -8.81 8.07
N LEU A 99 36.82 -9.54 9.16
CA LEU A 99 36.27 -8.99 10.41
C LEU A 99 37.13 -7.86 11.01
N GLU A 100 38.42 -7.83 10.67
CA GLU A 100 39.35 -6.80 11.13
C GLU A 100 39.19 -5.47 10.37
N TYR A 101 38.30 -5.41 9.37
CA TYR A 101 38.20 -4.29 8.46
C TYR A 101 37.06 -3.31 8.81
N PRO A 102 37.29 -1.97 8.80
CA PRO A 102 36.30 -0.98 9.26
C PRO A 102 34.98 -0.94 8.48
N LEU A 103 34.96 -1.45 7.25
CA LEU A 103 33.78 -1.43 6.38
C LEU A 103 33.06 -2.79 6.31
N HIS A 104 33.57 -3.81 7.00
CA HIS A 104 32.90 -5.10 7.13
C HIS A 104 31.61 -4.91 7.96
N ASN A 105 30.45 -5.19 7.36
CA ASN A 105 29.12 -4.97 7.97
C ASN A 105 28.90 -3.53 8.47
N SER A 106 29.45 -2.53 7.78
CA SER A 106 29.27 -1.13 8.14
C SER A 106 27.89 -0.61 7.71
N SER A 107 27.18 0.04 8.64
CA SER A 107 25.92 0.75 8.37
C SER A 107 26.07 1.78 7.22
N THR A 108 27.27 2.33 7.02
CA THR A 108 27.59 3.23 5.91
C THR A 108 27.34 2.57 4.56
N ILE A 109 27.77 1.30 4.39
CA ILE A 109 27.60 0.56 3.14
C ILE A 109 26.13 0.27 2.89
N GLU A 110 25.36 -0.02 3.94
CA GLU A 110 23.92 -0.24 3.87
C GLU A 110 23.16 1.04 3.49
N ILE A 111 23.47 2.15 4.14
CA ILE A 111 22.89 3.47 3.86
C ILE A 111 23.20 3.92 2.42
N LEU A 112 24.44 3.72 1.97
CA LEU A 112 24.81 3.97 0.58
C LEU A 112 24.07 3.04 -0.36
N SER A 113 23.94 1.76 -0.02
CA SER A 113 23.20 0.78 -0.84
C SER A 113 21.77 1.25 -1.06
N TYR A 114 21.06 1.62 0.02
CA TYR A 114 19.72 2.22 -0.03
C TYR A 114 19.67 3.44 -0.94
N TYR A 115 20.61 4.37 -0.74
CA TYR A 115 20.69 5.60 -1.50
C TYR A 115 20.84 5.34 -3.02
N LEU A 116 21.70 4.40 -3.42
CA LEU A 116 21.90 4.04 -4.83
C LEU A 116 20.63 3.47 -5.46
N GLY A 117 19.95 2.53 -4.79
CA GLY A 117 18.70 1.96 -5.30
C GLY A 117 17.59 3.01 -5.41
N GLU A 118 17.50 3.96 -4.47
CA GLU A 118 16.57 5.08 -4.57
C GLU A 118 16.89 6.05 -5.72
N VAL A 119 18.18 6.34 -5.99
CA VAL A 119 18.55 7.16 -7.17
C VAL A 119 18.14 6.44 -8.46
N ILE A 120 18.41 5.14 -8.59
CA ILE A 120 18.01 4.34 -9.75
C ILE A 120 16.49 4.32 -9.87
N GLY A 121 15.76 4.02 -8.80
CA GLY A 121 14.30 3.98 -8.80
C GLY A 121 13.68 5.31 -9.20
N ARG A 122 14.16 6.43 -8.64
CA ARG A 122 13.70 7.77 -9.04
C ARG A 122 14.01 8.11 -10.48
N ALA A 123 15.16 7.66 -10.98
CA ALA A 123 15.54 7.87 -12.37
C ALA A 123 14.62 7.07 -13.30
N ARG A 124 14.43 5.78 -13.02
CA ARG A 124 13.53 4.87 -13.77
C ARG A 124 12.05 5.21 -13.60
N ARG A 125 11.69 5.96 -12.55
CA ARG A 125 10.31 6.15 -12.04
C ARG A 125 9.66 4.84 -11.61
N GLU A 126 10.47 3.96 -11.05
CA GLU A 126 10.10 2.65 -10.57
C GLU A 126 10.44 2.53 -9.09
N VAL A 127 9.61 1.83 -8.35
CA VAL A 127 9.80 1.68 -6.91
C VAL A 127 10.88 0.61 -6.68
N PRO A 128 11.98 0.93 -5.99
CA PRO A 128 12.97 -0.07 -5.64
C PRO A 128 12.36 -1.05 -4.63
N VAL A 129 12.32 -2.34 -4.98
CA VAL A 129 11.87 -3.40 -4.09
C VAL A 129 13.10 -4.05 -3.47
N TRP A 130 13.24 -3.93 -2.16
CA TRP A 130 14.46 -4.33 -1.44
C TRP A 130 14.35 -5.75 -0.91
N TYR A 131 15.40 -6.55 -1.11
CA TYR A 131 15.53 -7.87 -0.51
C TYR A 131 16.89 -8.00 0.19
N SER A 132 16.96 -8.86 1.19
CA SER A 132 18.22 -9.28 1.79
C SER A 132 18.33 -10.79 1.80
N ASP A 133 19.54 -11.29 1.56
CA ASP A 133 19.85 -12.71 1.67
C ASP A 133 21.31 -12.91 2.10
N ALA A 134 21.54 -13.92 2.94
CA ALA A 134 22.89 -14.35 3.30
C ALA A 134 23.42 -15.21 2.16
N SER A 135 24.12 -14.59 1.22
CA SER A 135 24.64 -15.23 0.02
C SER A 135 26.11 -14.87 -0.21
N ASP A 136 26.78 -15.65 -1.04
CA ASP A 136 28.18 -15.41 -1.37
C ASP A 136 28.33 -14.08 -2.11
N HIS A 137 29.04 -13.12 -1.51
CA HIS A 137 29.41 -11.88 -2.16
C HIS A 137 30.66 -12.12 -3.01
N CYS A 138 30.48 -12.08 -4.33
CA CYS A 138 31.56 -12.27 -5.28
C CYS A 138 32.16 -10.93 -5.69
N ILE A 139 33.43 -10.71 -5.36
CA ILE A 139 34.22 -9.63 -5.93
C ILE A 139 35.48 -10.24 -6.52
N GLY A 140 35.66 -10.11 -7.83
CA GLY A 140 36.73 -10.81 -8.55
C GLY A 140 36.61 -12.33 -8.39
N ASP A 141 37.68 -12.96 -7.91
CA ASP A 141 37.78 -14.39 -7.63
C ASP A 141 37.47 -14.71 -6.15
N GLN A 142 37.22 -13.71 -5.29
CA GLN A 142 36.84 -13.94 -3.89
C GLN A 142 35.33 -14.03 -3.72
N ALA A 143 34.92 -15.01 -2.91
CA ALA A 143 33.56 -15.14 -2.40
C ALA A 143 33.60 -15.16 -0.88
N ALA A 144 32.76 -14.36 -0.24
CA ALA A 144 32.54 -14.43 1.20
C ALA A 144 31.05 -14.40 1.50
N LEU A 145 30.63 -15.23 2.46
CA LEU A 145 29.25 -15.17 2.94
C LEU A 145 29.04 -13.84 3.65
N ALA A 146 28.15 -13.01 3.10
CA ALA A 146 27.76 -11.74 3.67
C ALA A 146 26.26 -11.53 3.49
N GLU A 147 25.68 -10.69 4.35
CA GLU A 147 24.31 -10.25 4.16
C GLU A 147 24.26 -9.29 2.97
N ASN A 148 23.69 -9.75 1.87
CA ASN A 148 23.55 -8.97 0.65
C ASN A 148 22.25 -8.20 0.65
N MET A 149 22.29 -7.00 0.07
CA MET A 149 21.10 -6.24 -0.27
C MET A 149 20.92 -6.28 -1.78
N PHE A 150 19.69 -6.53 -2.19
CA PHE A 150 19.26 -6.60 -3.56
C PHE A 150 18.13 -5.60 -3.79
N VAL A 151 18.06 -5.08 -5.01
CA VAL A 151 17.00 -4.19 -5.44
C VAL A 151 16.43 -4.70 -6.73
N ASP A 152 15.13 -4.97 -6.72
CA ASP A 152 14.39 -5.26 -7.94
C ASP A 152 13.62 -4.03 -8.42
N PHE A 153 13.49 -3.96 -9.73
CA PHE A 153 12.74 -2.98 -10.46
C PHE A 153 11.80 -3.68 -11.44
N ASP A 154 10.64 -3.08 -11.70
CA ASP A 154 9.63 -3.68 -12.57
C ASP A 154 10.14 -3.79 -14.01
N SER A 155 10.19 -5.03 -14.51
CA SER A 155 10.79 -5.41 -15.80
C SER A 155 9.98 -4.98 -17.02
N ASP A 156 8.70 -4.68 -16.82
CA ASP A 156 7.76 -4.42 -17.91
C ASP A 156 8.00 -3.07 -18.60
N ILE A 157 8.85 -2.21 -18.03
CA ILE A 157 9.01 -0.85 -18.52
C ILE A 157 10.10 -0.77 -19.59
N GLN A 158 11.24 -1.48 -19.49
CA GLN A 158 12.34 -1.43 -20.48
C GLN A 158 13.27 -2.66 -20.38
N ASP A 159 13.90 -3.10 -21.49
CA ASP A 159 14.91 -4.19 -21.59
C ASP A 159 16.22 -3.91 -20.79
N LEU A 160 16.11 -3.49 -19.54
CA LEU A 160 17.20 -3.20 -18.62
C LEU A 160 17.31 -4.32 -17.57
N CYS A 161 18.39 -4.29 -16.79
CA CYS A 161 18.53 -5.23 -15.69
C CYS A 161 17.48 -4.90 -14.62
N ASP A 162 16.65 -5.89 -14.31
CA ASP A 162 15.58 -5.77 -13.30
C ASP A 162 16.10 -5.93 -11.89
N PHE A 163 17.37 -6.30 -11.76
CA PHE A 163 18.01 -6.68 -10.51
C PHE A 163 19.29 -5.87 -10.31
N PHE A 164 19.51 -5.35 -9.11
CA PHE A 164 20.69 -4.55 -8.76
C PHE A 164 21.27 -4.98 -7.41
N VAL A 165 22.60 -5.08 -7.33
CA VAL A 165 23.34 -5.43 -6.11
C VAL A 165 24.20 -4.25 -5.66
N PRO A 166 23.66 -3.28 -4.91
CA PRO A 166 24.38 -2.05 -4.58
C PRO A 166 25.70 -2.27 -3.87
N LYS A 167 25.77 -3.22 -2.91
CA LYS A 167 26.99 -3.53 -2.16
C LYS A 167 28.15 -3.91 -3.09
N GLN A 168 27.85 -4.68 -4.15
CA GLN A 168 28.85 -5.13 -5.11
C GLN A 168 29.47 -3.95 -5.86
N VAL A 169 28.63 -3.02 -6.32
CA VAL A 169 29.09 -1.80 -7.02
C VAL A 169 29.91 -0.90 -6.10
N ILE A 170 29.51 -0.76 -4.81
CA ILE A 170 30.27 0.01 -3.82
C ILE A 170 31.64 -0.59 -3.57
N TYR A 171 31.72 -1.90 -3.40
CA TYR A 171 32.98 -2.57 -3.15
C TYR A 171 33.89 -2.60 -4.38
N GLN A 172 33.34 -2.76 -5.59
CA GLN A 172 34.09 -2.63 -6.84
C GLN A 172 34.70 -1.24 -7.00
N ALA A 173 33.95 -0.18 -6.68
CA ALA A 173 34.47 1.20 -6.72
C ALA A 173 35.60 1.45 -5.69
N LEU A 174 35.59 0.73 -4.57
CA LEU A 174 36.63 0.82 -3.54
C LEU A 174 37.89 -0.02 -3.86
N ILE A 175 37.73 -1.19 -4.48
CA ILE A 175 38.85 -2.09 -4.82
C ILE A 175 39.65 -1.51 -6.00
N ILE A 176 40.98 -1.57 -5.90
CA ILE A 176 41.90 -1.21 -6.99
C ILE A 176 41.79 -2.30 -8.07
N ALA A 177 41.66 -1.95 -9.35
CA ALA A 177 41.96 -2.87 -10.44
C ALA A 177 43.33 -3.50 -10.17
N SER A 178 43.37 -4.77 -9.77
CA SER A 178 44.64 -5.47 -9.59
C SER A 178 45.43 -5.38 -10.90
N ASP A 179 46.76 -5.33 -10.81
CA ASP A 179 47.65 -5.31 -11.98
C ASP A 179 47.40 -6.49 -12.96
N ASP A 180 46.60 -7.49 -12.53
CA ASP A 180 46.18 -8.67 -13.28
C ASP A 180 44.91 -8.43 -14.14
N GLY A 181 44.25 -7.27 -14.06
CA GLY A 181 43.26 -6.80 -15.03
C GLY A 181 41.87 -7.47 -14.99
N ALA A 182 41.50 -8.15 -13.90
CA ALA A 182 40.22 -8.86 -13.80
C ALA A 182 39.00 -7.96 -13.55
N LEU A 183 39.18 -6.79 -12.93
CA LEU A 183 38.10 -5.83 -12.63
C LEU A 183 38.36 -4.51 -13.35
N GLN A 184 37.37 -4.00 -14.10
CA GLN A 184 37.45 -2.67 -14.69
C GLN A 184 37.22 -1.61 -13.60
N ASP A 185 37.94 -0.49 -13.66
CA ASP A 185 37.65 0.70 -12.86
C ASP A 185 36.24 1.20 -13.23
N GLN A 186 35.22 0.76 -12.50
CA GLN A 186 33.86 1.25 -12.61
C GLN A 186 33.54 2.13 -11.41
N THR A 187 33.17 3.37 -11.70
CA THR A 187 32.65 4.31 -10.71
C THR A 187 31.19 3.99 -10.39
N ILE A 188 30.72 4.35 -9.19
CA ILE A 188 29.30 4.27 -8.83
C ILE A 188 28.46 4.99 -9.88
N TRP A 189 28.89 6.19 -10.27
CA TRP A 189 28.23 6.99 -11.28
C TRP A 189 28.03 6.21 -12.60
N GLN A 190 29.06 5.52 -13.09
CA GLN A 190 28.96 4.74 -14.33
C GLN A 190 28.01 3.55 -14.19
N SER A 191 28.19 2.74 -13.14
CA SER A 191 27.36 1.55 -12.92
C SER A 191 25.89 1.90 -12.74
N VAL A 192 25.58 3.00 -12.05
CA VAL A 192 24.19 3.47 -11.91
C VAL A 192 23.64 3.97 -13.24
N LEU A 193 24.40 4.71 -14.04
CA LEU A 193 23.93 5.20 -15.33
C LEU A 193 23.59 4.08 -16.33
N GLU A 194 24.27 2.94 -16.26
CA GLU A 194 23.97 1.76 -17.09
C GLU A 194 22.58 1.18 -16.79
N LEU A 195 22.05 1.41 -15.59
CA LEU A 195 20.73 0.97 -15.14
C LEU A 195 19.64 2.03 -15.36
N VAL A 196 19.97 3.17 -15.95
CA VAL A 196 19.00 4.23 -16.26
C VAL A 196 18.78 4.33 -17.77
N PRO A 197 17.51 4.31 -18.23
CA PRO A 197 17.16 4.53 -19.62
C PRO A 197 17.81 5.75 -20.27
N SER A 198 18.43 5.57 -21.43
CA SER A 198 19.02 6.70 -22.21
C SER A 198 17.99 7.79 -22.55
N THR A 199 16.72 7.40 -22.76
CA THR A 199 15.59 8.32 -23.00
C THR A 199 15.32 9.22 -21.80
N ILE A 200 15.41 8.69 -20.58
CA ILE A 200 15.28 9.45 -19.34
C ILE A 200 16.50 10.35 -19.15
N LEU A 201 17.71 9.81 -19.34
CA LEU A 201 18.95 10.57 -19.20
C LEU A 201 18.99 11.81 -20.10
N SER A 202 18.47 11.71 -21.33
CA SER A 202 18.46 12.82 -22.28
C SER A 202 17.63 14.03 -21.85
N ASN A 203 16.66 13.85 -20.96
CA ASN A 203 15.72 14.89 -20.52
C ASN A 203 15.90 15.28 -19.04
N THR A 204 16.92 14.74 -18.37
CA THR A 204 17.16 14.95 -16.95
C THR A 204 18.22 16.03 -16.74
N ASP A 205 17.94 17.04 -15.91
CA ASP A 205 19.00 17.91 -15.38
C ASP A 205 19.73 17.18 -14.26
N PHE A 206 20.97 16.78 -14.51
CA PHE A 206 21.76 15.97 -13.59
C PHE A 206 22.09 16.67 -12.27
N ASN A 207 21.90 17.98 -12.16
CA ASN A 207 22.14 18.74 -10.92
C ASN A 207 20.88 18.92 -10.07
N GLN A 208 19.70 18.65 -10.63
CA GLN A 208 18.46 18.75 -9.88
C GLN A 208 18.17 17.42 -9.19
N PRO A 209 17.74 17.42 -7.91
CA PRO A 209 17.25 16.22 -7.27
C PRO A 209 16.15 15.58 -8.09
N LEU A 210 16.28 14.28 -8.36
CA LEU A 210 15.23 13.55 -9.04
C LEU A 210 13.96 13.56 -8.18
N PRO A 211 12.78 13.76 -8.80
CA PRO A 211 11.53 13.69 -8.07
C PRO A 211 11.42 12.32 -7.39
N PRO A 212 10.77 12.23 -6.22
CA PRO A 212 10.47 10.92 -5.64
C PRO A 212 9.70 10.09 -6.67
N VAL A 213 9.91 8.77 -6.64
CA VAL A 213 9.11 7.84 -7.45
C VAL A 213 7.65 8.16 -7.15
N SER A 214 6.89 8.47 -8.21
CA SER A 214 5.47 8.71 -8.07
C SER A 214 4.88 7.48 -7.40
N THR A 215 4.05 7.69 -6.38
CA THR A 215 3.09 6.64 -6.02
C THR A 215 2.37 6.23 -7.30
N MET A 216 1.82 5.02 -7.38
CA MET A 216 0.93 4.67 -8.47
C MET A 216 -0.33 5.53 -8.34
N GLU A 217 -0.21 6.83 -8.65
CA GLU A 217 -1.16 7.89 -8.38
C GLU A 217 -2.31 7.68 -9.33
N LEU A 218 -3.38 7.12 -8.79
CA LEU A 218 -4.68 7.40 -9.33
C LEU A 218 -4.98 8.86 -9.01
N LYS A 219 -5.21 9.63 -10.08
CA LYS A 219 -5.52 11.05 -9.99
C LYS A 219 -6.87 11.22 -9.32
N PHE A 220 -6.86 11.39 -8.01
CA PHE A 220 -8.04 11.70 -7.22
C PHE A 220 -7.73 12.92 -6.35
N ASP A 221 -8.08 14.10 -6.86
CA ASP A 221 -8.06 15.32 -6.07
C ASP A 221 -9.41 15.46 -5.36
N ARG A 222 -9.44 15.03 -4.10
CA ARG A 222 -10.64 15.06 -3.26
C ARG A 222 -11.32 16.43 -3.26
N GLU A 223 -10.56 17.53 -3.16
CA GLU A 223 -11.16 18.87 -3.04
C GLU A 223 -11.89 19.26 -4.32
N ILE A 224 -11.28 18.94 -5.47
CA ILE A 224 -11.89 19.19 -6.78
C ILE A 224 -13.09 18.27 -7.01
N GLU A 225 -12.95 16.98 -6.72
CA GLU A 225 -13.98 15.97 -6.95
C GLU A 225 -15.21 16.18 -6.06
N PHE A 226 -15.00 16.54 -4.78
CA PHE A 226 -16.09 16.72 -3.82
C PHE A 226 -16.79 18.07 -3.97
N ALA A 227 -16.10 19.11 -4.47
CA ALA A 227 -16.70 20.42 -4.71
C ALA A 227 -17.81 20.39 -5.78
N ASN A 228 -17.81 19.39 -6.65
CA ASN A 228 -18.72 19.29 -7.79
C ASN A 228 -19.84 18.25 -7.61
N LEU A 229 -19.99 17.66 -6.42
CA LEU A 229 -21.00 16.62 -6.18
C LEU A 229 -22.42 17.19 -6.22
N ASP A 230 -23.32 16.52 -6.94
CA ASP A 230 -24.75 16.77 -6.88
C ASP A 230 -25.50 15.74 -6.01
N ARG A 231 -26.84 15.81 -6.01
CA ARG A 231 -27.67 14.92 -5.17
C ARG A 231 -27.56 13.45 -5.57
N ALA A 232 -27.45 13.19 -6.87
CA ALA A 232 -27.37 11.83 -7.38
C ALA A 232 -25.99 11.25 -7.07
N ASP A 233 -24.94 12.08 -7.07
CA ASP A 233 -23.62 11.70 -6.58
C ASP A 233 -23.64 11.33 -5.10
N LEU A 234 -24.27 12.15 -4.26
CA LEU A 234 -24.39 11.86 -2.83
C LEU A 234 -25.12 10.53 -2.60
N ALA A 235 -26.20 10.26 -3.34
CA ALA A 235 -26.88 8.98 -3.28
C ALA A 235 -25.98 7.81 -3.70
N TYR A 236 -25.11 8.00 -4.69
CA TYR A 236 -24.16 6.98 -5.13
C TYR A 236 -23.07 6.68 -4.08
N LEU A 237 -22.60 7.68 -3.33
CA LEU A 237 -21.57 7.49 -2.30
C LEU A 237 -22.08 6.80 -1.03
N GLN A 238 -23.40 6.68 -0.86
CA GLN A 238 -24.02 6.02 0.27
C GLN A 238 -24.15 4.51 0.04
N MET A 239 -23.85 3.75 1.09
CA MET A 239 -24.01 2.30 1.18
C MET A 239 -25.14 1.96 2.13
N MET A 240 -25.89 0.91 1.84
CA MET A 240 -26.81 0.30 2.79
C MET A 240 -26.21 -1.02 3.27
N PRO A 241 -25.59 -1.08 4.46
CA PRO A 241 -25.03 -2.32 4.95
C PRO A 241 -26.12 -3.39 5.10
N PRO A 242 -25.86 -4.63 4.67
CA PRO A 242 -26.79 -5.73 4.80
C PRO A 242 -26.99 -6.10 6.27
N LYS A 243 -28.09 -6.78 6.57
CA LYS A 243 -28.50 -7.02 7.97
C LYS A 243 -27.43 -7.77 8.78
N TRP A 244 -26.83 -8.80 8.17
CA TRP A 244 -25.84 -9.65 8.84
C TRP A 244 -24.61 -8.86 9.30
N MET A 245 -24.32 -7.74 8.65
CA MET A 245 -23.13 -6.95 8.91
C MET A 245 -23.22 -6.19 10.22
N LYS A 246 -24.41 -5.88 10.74
CA LYS A 246 -24.59 -5.07 11.96
C LYS A 246 -23.92 -5.65 13.20
N ASP A 247 -23.84 -6.97 13.27
CA ASP A 247 -23.20 -7.71 14.36
C ASP A 247 -21.82 -8.26 13.95
N ASP A 248 -21.33 -7.92 12.75
CA ASP A 248 -20.04 -8.30 12.20
C ASP A 248 -19.05 -7.13 12.36
N VAL A 249 -17.77 -7.45 12.59
CA VAL A 249 -16.72 -6.43 12.75
C VAL A 249 -16.51 -5.58 11.50
N LEU A 250 -16.88 -6.09 10.31
CA LEU A 250 -16.86 -5.30 9.08
C LEU A 250 -17.76 -4.07 9.13
N TYR A 251 -18.76 -4.00 10.03
CA TYR A 251 -19.58 -2.80 10.18
C TYR A 251 -18.75 -1.55 10.49
N GLU A 252 -17.55 -1.72 11.07
CA GLU A 252 -16.66 -0.61 11.35
C GLU A 252 -16.22 0.12 10.07
N GLN A 253 -16.07 -0.59 8.94
CA GLN A 253 -15.88 0.06 7.63
C GLN A 253 -16.98 1.11 7.37
N MET A 254 -18.24 0.79 7.68
CA MET A 254 -19.38 1.70 7.48
C MET A 254 -19.31 2.92 8.38
N ASN A 255 -18.81 2.75 9.61
CA ASN A 255 -18.59 3.85 10.56
C ASN A 255 -17.44 4.76 10.12
N GLN A 256 -16.44 4.21 9.43
CA GLN A 256 -15.28 4.95 8.95
C GLN A 256 -15.44 5.52 7.53
N LEU A 257 -16.50 5.18 6.78
CA LEU A 257 -16.69 5.65 5.39
C LEU A 257 -16.60 7.18 5.25
N ALA A 258 -17.24 7.93 6.14
CA ALA A 258 -17.18 9.40 6.10
C ALA A 258 -15.74 9.90 6.23
N LYS A 259 -14.96 9.28 7.13
CA LYS A 259 -13.54 9.60 7.30
C LYS A 259 -12.75 9.20 6.06
N LEU A 260 -12.93 7.99 5.53
CA LEU A 260 -12.22 7.52 4.34
C LEU A 260 -12.47 8.42 3.12
N TYR A 261 -13.69 8.87 2.91
CA TYR A 261 -13.99 9.86 1.86
C TYR A 261 -13.40 11.24 2.13
N LYS A 262 -13.38 11.67 3.40
CA LYS A 262 -12.91 13.01 3.78
C LYS A 262 -11.39 13.09 3.88
N THR A 263 -10.67 12.07 4.31
CA THR A 263 -9.23 12.17 4.61
C THR A 263 -8.42 11.00 4.03
N GLY A 264 -9.07 10.06 3.36
CA GLY A 264 -8.39 8.91 2.78
C GLY A 264 -7.51 9.29 1.59
N LYS A 265 -6.47 8.48 1.40
CA LYS A 265 -5.60 8.50 0.21
C LYS A 265 -5.90 7.26 -0.63
N VAL A 266 -5.68 7.37 -1.94
CA VAL A 266 -5.92 6.28 -2.89
C VAL A 266 -4.66 5.45 -3.05
N VAL A 267 -4.80 4.13 -2.93
CA VAL A 267 -3.76 3.15 -3.28
C VAL A 267 -4.37 2.01 -4.08
N TRP A 268 -3.52 1.25 -4.77
CA TRP A 268 -3.93 -0.01 -5.38
C TRP A 268 -4.03 -1.12 -4.35
N ALA A 269 -4.99 -2.01 -4.56
CA ALA A 269 -5.11 -3.26 -3.84
C ALA A 269 -5.26 -4.43 -4.82
N HIS A 270 -4.89 -5.62 -4.36
CA HIS A 270 -5.14 -6.87 -5.04
C HIS A 270 -5.97 -7.81 -4.15
N VAL A 271 -6.92 -8.53 -4.73
CA VAL A 271 -7.73 -9.53 -4.02
C VAL A 271 -6.86 -10.72 -3.65
N VAL A 272 -6.87 -11.12 -2.38
CA VAL A 272 -6.34 -12.42 -1.94
C VAL A 272 -7.43 -13.48 -2.05
N GLN A 273 -8.62 -13.15 -1.56
CA GLN A 273 -9.80 -14.02 -1.60
C GLN A 273 -11.07 -13.18 -1.65
N ALA A 274 -12.11 -13.66 -2.33
CA ALA A 274 -13.40 -12.97 -2.34
C ALA A 274 -14.56 -13.96 -2.37
N ASN A 275 -15.70 -13.54 -1.85
CA ASN A 275 -16.93 -14.31 -1.99
C ASN A 275 -17.25 -14.53 -3.48
N LYS A 276 -17.56 -15.78 -3.85
CA LYS A 276 -17.84 -16.17 -5.24
C LYS A 276 -18.91 -15.31 -5.94
N MET A 277 -19.86 -14.75 -5.17
CA MET A 277 -20.94 -13.92 -5.72
C MET A 277 -20.42 -12.62 -6.36
N LEU A 278 -19.28 -12.10 -5.91
CA LEU A 278 -18.68 -10.86 -6.43
C LEU A 278 -18.17 -11.00 -7.86
N TRP A 279 -17.87 -12.23 -8.31
CA TRP A 279 -17.34 -12.52 -9.65
C TRP A 279 -18.43 -12.78 -10.70
N SER A 280 -19.72 -12.70 -10.33
CA SER A 280 -20.86 -13.05 -11.20
C SER A 280 -21.98 -12.01 -11.17
N PHE A 281 -22.70 -11.81 -12.29
CA PHE A 281 -23.94 -11.01 -12.30
C PHE A 281 -25.17 -11.80 -11.83
N ASP A 282 -25.08 -13.12 -11.68
CA ASP A 282 -26.20 -14.00 -11.32
C ASP A 282 -26.83 -13.69 -9.95
N GLN A 283 -26.05 -13.05 -9.07
CA GLN A 283 -26.42 -12.70 -7.70
C GLN A 283 -26.09 -11.24 -7.46
N THR A 284 -26.99 -10.46 -6.87
CA THR A 284 -26.78 -9.00 -6.69
C THR A 284 -26.19 -8.62 -5.33
N TYR A 285 -25.82 -9.62 -4.51
CA TYR A 285 -25.31 -9.40 -3.15
C TYR A 285 -23.94 -8.72 -3.15
N SER A 286 -23.83 -7.60 -2.45
CA SER A 286 -22.55 -7.10 -1.98
C SER A 286 -22.03 -8.02 -0.86
N CYS A 287 -20.72 -8.30 -0.86
CA CYS A 287 -20.13 -9.36 -0.05
C CYS A 287 -18.73 -8.97 0.43
N PRO A 288 -18.20 -9.69 1.45
CA PRO A 288 -16.82 -9.55 1.86
C PRO A 288 -15.80 -10.03 0.81
N ALA A 289 -14.63 -9.42 0.85
CA ALA A 289 -13.39 -9.86 0.23
C ALA A 289 -12.21 -9.60 1.18
N GLU A 290 -11.10 -10.27 0.96
CA GLU A 290 -9.80 -10.02 1.58
C GLU A 290 -8.90 -9.39 0.52
N VAL A 291 -8.31 -8.24 0.84
CA VAL A 291 -7.43 -7.50 -0.07
C VAL A 291 -6.06 -7.27 0.55
N LEU A 292 -5.04 -7.29 -0.31
CA LEU A 292 -3.67 -6.92 -0.03
C LEU A 292 -3.38 -5.55 -0.64
N TYR A 293 -2.73 -4.66 0.10
CA TYR A 293 -2.35 -3.34 -0.38
C TYR A 293 -1.07 -2.82 0.28
N ASP A 294 -0.43 -1.86 -0.37
CA ASP A 294 0.69 -1.11 0.17
C ASP A 294 0.19 0.24 0.71
N PRO A 295 0.29 0.52 2.04
CA PRO A 295 -0.08 1.79 2.63
C PRO A 295 0.71 2.99 2.10
N THR A 296 1.87 2.76 1.50
CA THR A 296 2.67 3.80 0.86
C THR A 296 2.23 4.09 -0.58
N GLY A 297 1.46 3.19 -1.21
CA GLY A 297 0.92 3.33 -2.56
C GLY A 297 1.97 3.18 -3.67
N ARG A 298 3.04 2.43 -3.39
CA ARG A 298 4.23 2.33 -4.25
C ARG A 298 4.38 0.96 -4.90
N THR A 299 3.97 -0.10 -4.22
CA THR A 299 4.08 -1.45 -4.78
C THR A 299 3.29 -1.58 -6.09
N PRO A 300 3.93 -2.04 -7.18
CA PRO A 300 3.25 -2.30 -8.42
C PRO A 300 2.15 -3.35 -8.28
N VAL A 301 1.10 -3.24 -9.10
CA VAL A 301 -0.04 -4.18 -9.07
C VAL A 301 0.40 -5.62 -9.36
N SER A 302 1.39 -5.82 -10.23
CA SER A 302 2.00 -7.13 -10.53
C SER A 302 2.58 -7.78 -9.26
N TYR A 303 3.41 -7.05 -8.51
CA TYR A 303 3.95 -7.51 -7.24
C TYR A 303 2.87 -7.74 -6.17
N LEU A 304 1.84 -6.88 -6.09
CA LEU A 304 0.69 -7.14 -5.22
C LEU A 304 -0.01 -8.46 -5.61
N ALA A 305 -0.10 -8.76 -6.90
CA ALA A 305 -0.68 -10.01 -7.38
C ALA A 305 0.16 -11.23 -6.95
N GLU A 306 1.47 -11.19 -7.14
CA GLU A 306 2.37 -12.29 -6.75
C GLU A 306 2.22 -12.64 -5.27
N ILE A 307 2.30 -11.63 -4.39
CA ILE A 307 2.17 -11.83 -2.95
C ILE A 307 0.74 -12.25 -2.58
N ALA A 308 -0.30 -11.71 -3.22
CA ALA A 308 -1.68 -12.14 -2.99
C ALA A 308 -1.89 -13.63 -3.35
N HIS A 309 -1.27 -14.11 -4.42
CA HIS A 309 -1.29 -15.53 -4.78
C HIS A 309 -0.56 -16.39 -3.76
N GLU A 310 0.63 -15.96 -3.30
CA GLU A 310 1.37 -16.63 -2.23
C GLU A 310 0.53 -16.74 -0.95
N LEU A 311 -0.07 -15.63 -0.52
CA LEU A 311 -0.96 -15.60 0.65
C LEU A 311 -2.15 -16.56 0.53
N TYR A 312 -2.75 -16.63 -0.67
CA TYR A 312 -3.86 -17.56 -0.91
C TYR A 312 -3.43 -19.03 -0.83
N THR A 313 -2.15 -19.36 -1.10
CA THR A 313 -1.67 -20.75 -0.99
C THR A 313 -1.71 -21.29 0.43
N PHE A 314 -1.74 -20.43 1.46
CA PHE A 314 -1.90 -20.85 2.85
C PHE A 314 -3.31 -21.39 3.17
N LYS A 315 -4.30 -21.16 2.31
CA LYS A 315 -5.66 -21.63 2.53
C LYS A 315 -5.74 -23.16 2.60
N ASN A 316 -6.37 -23.67 3.67
CA ASN A 316 -6.46 -25.09 3.99
C ASN A 316 -5.10 -25.78 4.22
N THR A 317 -4.08 -25.02 4.64
CA THR A 317 -2.76 -25.57 4.97
C THR A 317 -2.44 -25.40 6.45
N ILE A 318 -1.42 -26.12 6.92
CA ILE A 318 -0.79 -25.91 8.23
C ILE A 318 0.68 -25.61 7.90
N PRO A 319 1.08 -24.34 7.88
CA PRO A 319 2.45 -23.94 7.57
C PRO A 319 3.47 -24.64 8.49
N ASP A 320 4.53 -25.20 7.90
CA ASP A 320 5.66 -25.77 8.66
C ASP A 320 6.66 -24.65 8.97
N THR A 321 6.27 -23.77 9.89
CA THR A 321 7.06 -22.60 10.31
C THR A 321 6.81 -22.30 11.78
N ASP A 322 7.85 -21.81 12.46
CA ASP A 322 7.74 -21.28 13.83
C ASP A 322 7.18 -19.85 13.85
N ASP A 323 6.91 -19.25 12.68
CA ASP A 323 6.27 -17.94 12.55
C ASP A 323 4.77 -18.01 12.90
N ILE A 324 4.45 -17.50 14.09
CA ILE A 324 3.09 -17.47 14.65
C ILE A 324 2.15 -16.63 13.78
N GLU A 325 2.63 -15.55 13.15
CA GLU A 325 1.77 -14.68 12.36
C GLU A 325 1.40 -15.34 11.01
N ILE A 326 2.30 -16.11 10.40
CA ILE A 326 1.96 -16.94 9.23
C ILE A 326 0.90 -17.97 9.60
N SER A 327 1.06 -18.67 10.73
CA SER A 327 0.11 -19.68 11.19
C SER A 327 -1.28 -19.09 11.44
N LYS A 328 -1.33 -17.91 12.05
CA LYS A 328 -2.55 -17.13 12.29
C LYS A 328 -3.20 -16.66 10.99
N TYR A 329 -2.41 -16.23 10.00
CA TYR A 329 -2.93 -15.87 8.69
C TYR A 329 -3.52 -17.10 7.97
N ALA A 330 -2.85 -18.25 8.02
CA ALA A 330 -3.34 -19.49 7.43
C ALA A 330 -4.66 -19.97 8.06
N GLU A 331 -4.81 -19.83 9.38
CA GLU A 331 -6.08 -20.09 10.08
C GLU A 331 -7.18 -19.13 9.60
N HIS A 332 -6.89 -17.82 9.54
CA HIS A 332 -7.81 -16.79 9.07
C HIS A 332 -8.28 -17.02 7.63
N ILE A 333 -7.37 -17.17 6.67
CA ILE A 333 -7.71 -17.30 5.25
C ILE A 333 -8.48 -18.61 4.97
N THR A 334 -8.33 -19.62 5.83
CA THR A 334 -9.08 -20.89 5.78
C THR A 334 -10.51 -20.72 6.29
N ASP A 335 -10.72 -19.97 7.39
CA ASP A 335 -12.06 -19.69 7.92
C ASP A 335 -12.66 -18.41 7.31
N GLU A 336 -13.49 -18.59 6.28
CA GLU A 336 -14.17 -17.49 5.56
C GLU A 336 -15.13 -16.65 6.45
N HIS A 337 -15.37 -17.03 7.70
CA HIS A 337 -16.14 -16.26 8.68
C HIS A 337 -15.29 -15.35 9.56
N THR A 338 -13.98 -15.54 9.59
CA THR A 338 -13.07 -14.64 10.30
C THR A 338 -12.82 -13.36 9.51
N ARG A 339 -12.36 -12.31 10.20
CA ARG A 339 -12.08 -10.99 9.64
C ARG A 339 -10.74 -10.52 10.14
N MET A 340 -9.98 -9.88 9.27
CA MET A 340 -8.65 -9.37 9.54
C MET A 340 -8.60 -7.91 9.13
N HIS A 341 -8.09 -7.03 9.99
CA HIS A 341 -8.11 -5.58 9.75
C HIS A 341 -6.71 -5.02 9.92
N GLY A 342 -6.15 -4.47 8.85
CA GLY A 342 -4.83 -3.83 8.82
C GLY A 342 -3.66 -4.74 9.22
N PHE A 343 -3.78 -6.06 9.00
CA PHE A 343 -2.76 -7.04 9.37
C PHE A 343 -1.50 -6.83 8.54
N ASP A 344 -0.39 -6.61 9.23
CA ASP A 344 0.93 -6.51 8.61
C ASP A 344 1.33 -7.88 8.08
N ILE A 345 1.64 -7.95 6.78
CA ILE A 345 2.16 -9.19 6.20
C ILE A 345 3.54 -9.45 6.82
N PRO A 346 3.77 -10.65 7.37
CA PRO A 346 5.07 -11.00 7.94
C PRO A 346 6.20 -10.81 6.94
N ASN A 347 7.30 -10.25 7.44
CA ASN A 347 8.49 -10.01 6.64
C ASN A 347 8.95 -11.28 5.92
N SER A 348 8.86 -12.44 6.59
CA SER A 348 9.12 -13.78 6.08
C SER A 348 8.49 -14.07 4.70
N ILE A 349 7.32 -13.48 4.41
CA ILE A 349 6.63 -13.53 3.12
C ILE A 349 7.13 -12.41 2.21
N THR A 350 7.03 -11.15 2.65
CA THR A 350 7.46 -10.00 1.83
C THR A 350 8.14 -8.91 2.66
N PRO A 351 9.21 -8.29 2.14
CA PRO A 351 9.84 -7.13 2.78
C PRO A 351 9.08 -5.82 2.59
N LEU A 352 8.03 -5.84 1.77
CA LEU A 352 7.22 -4.66 1.54
C LEU A 352 6.27 -4.45 2.73
N PRO A 353 5.95 -3.19 3.10
CA PRO A 353 5.08 -2.88 4.23
C PRO A 353 3.59 -3.15 3.91
N LEU A 354 3.30 -4.31 3.33
CA LEU A 354 1.98 -4.67 2.84
C LEU A 354 1.04 -5.00 3.99
N LYS A 355 -0.24 -4.71 3.77
CA LYS A 355 -1.32 -5.02 4.70
C LYS A 355 -2.40 -5.88 4.05
N SER A 356 -2.89 -6.87 4.78
CA SER A 356 -4.11 -7.61 4.45
C SER A 356 -5.29 -7.06 5.24
N THR A 357 -6.44 -6.90 4.58
CA THR A 357 -7.68 -6.45 5.24
C THR A 357 -8.91 -7.09 4.59
N SER A 358 -9.81 -7.57 5.44
CA SER A 358 -11.17 -7.93 5.08
C SER A 358 -12.00 -6.67 4.84
N ILE A 359 -12.65 -6.58 3.69
CA ILE A 359 -13.46 -5.45 3.25
C ILE A 359 -14.83 -5.92 2.81
N PHE A 360 -15.84 -5.08 3.01
CA PHE A 360 -17.13 -5.22 2.34
C PHE A 360 -17.09 -4.49 0.99
N VAL A 361 -17.22 -5.26 -0.08
CA VAL A 361 -17.26 -4.74 -1.45
C VAL A 361 -18.69 -4.37 -1.77
N TRP A 362 -18.96 -3.06 -1.78
CA TRP A 362 -20.22 -2.51 -2.28
C TRP A 362 -20.22 -2.55 -3.80
N ARG A 363 -21.01 -3.46 -4.40
CA ARG A 363 -20.97 -3.69 -5.86
C ARG A 363 -21.32 -2.45 -6.67
N LEU A 364 -22.16 -1.56 -6.15
CA LEU A 364 -22.48 -0.32 -6.84
C LEU A 364 -21.26 0.61 -6.99
N HIS A 365 -20.16 0.38 -6.27
CA HIS A 365 -18.91 1.14 -6.41
C HIS A 365 -17.91 0.52 -7.38
N LEU A 366 -18.21 -0.64 -7.96
CA LEU A 366 -17.45 -1.20 -9.07
C LEU A 366 -18.06 -0.72 -10.40
N PRO A 367 -17.29 -0.58 -11.49
CA PRO A 367 -17.78 -0.06 -12.77
C PRO A 367 -19.07 -0.73 -13.26
N ASN A 368 -19.07 -2.06 -13.27
CA ASN A 368 -20.20 -2.90 -13.68
C ASN A 368 -20.70 -3.85 -12.59
N GLY A 369 -20.31 -3.60 -11.34
CA GLY A 369 -20.65 -4.49 -10.24
C GLY A 369 -19.85 -5.78 -10.20
N ILE A 370 -19.08 -6.16 -11.22
CA ILE A 370 -18.29 -7.41 -11.21
C ILE A 370 -16.90 -7.13 -10.67
N LEU A 371 -16.47 -7.89 -9.66
CA LEU A 371 -15.12 -7.80 -9.10
C LEU A 371 -14.08 -8.30 -10.10
N GLN A 372 -12.94 -7.61 -10.14
CA GLN A 372 -11.72 -8.07 -10.78
C GLN A 372 -10.58 -8.10 -9.74
N SER A 373 -9.43 -8.63 -10.14
CA SER A 373 -8.34 -8.98 -9.22
C SER A 373 -7.67 -7.79 -8.55
N SER A 374 -7.64 -6.63 -9.17
CA SER A 374 -6.98 -5.44 -8.61
C SER A 374 -7.84 -4.22 -8.82
N PHE A 375 -7.88 -3.31 -7.85
CA PHE A 375 -8.68 -2.09 -7.94
C PHE A 375 -8.21 -1.06 -6.93
N PRO A 376 -8.57 0.22 -7.11
CA PRO A 376 -8.28 1.22 -6.11
C PRO A 376 -9.14 1.16 -4.87
N ILE A 377 -8.48 1.43 -3.76
CA ILE A 377 -9.10 1.57 -2.45
C ILE A 377 -8.72 2.91 -1.82
N LEU A 378 -9.57 3.36 -0.91
CA LEU A 378 -9.31 4.45 0.01
C LEU A 378 -8.82 3.86 1.33
N ILE A 379 -7.68 4.37 1.79
CA ILE A 379 -7.06 4.03 3.07
C ILE A 379 -6.84 5.28 3.90
N SER A 380 -6.65 5.14 5.21
CA SER A 380 -6.29 6.23 6.10
C SER A 380 -5.24 5.78 7.09
N ASP A 381 -4.29 6.65 7.42
CA ASP A 381 -3.30 6.35 8.46
C ASP A 381 -3.94 6.37 9.88
N GLU A 382 -5.21 6.79 10.01
CA GLU A 382 -5.94 6.86 11.27
C GLU A 382 -6.86 5.65 11.55
N THR A 383 -7.05 4.75 10.58
CA THR A 383 -7.91 3.57 10.75
C THR A 383 -7.40 2.40 9.91
N ALA A 384 -7.60 1.18 10.41
CA ALA A 384 -7.32 -0.04 9.66
C ALA A 384 -8.39 -0.36 8.61
N GLU A 385 -9.55 0.30 8.68
CA GLU A 385 -10.64 0.11 7.71
C GLU A 385 -10.29 0.71 6.36
N VAL A 386 -10.66 0.00 5.31
CA VAL A 386 -10.48 0.45 3.93
C VAL A 386 -11.76 0.24 3.13
N THR A 387 -11.92 0.96 2.03
CA THR A 387 -13.08 0.78 1.15
C THR A 387 -12.67 0.93 -0.31
N VAL A 388 -13.42 0.31 -1.22
CA VAL A 388 -13.27 0.56 -2.66
C VAL A 388 -13.40 2.06 -2.93
N LEU A 389 -12.48 2.64 -3.71
CA LEU A 389 -12.68 3.98 -4.26
C LEU A 389 -13.90 3.90 -5.20
N PRO A 390 -14.95 4.71 -5.05
CA PRO A 390 -16.10 4.58 -5.93
C PRO A 390 -15.74 4.81 -7.40
N ALA A 391 -16.19 3.92 -8.30
CA ALA A 391 -15.78 3.88 -9.72
C ALA A 391 -15.92 5.20 -10.49
N LYS A 392 -16.79 6.11 -10.06
CA LYS A 392 -16.93 7.45 -10.66
C LYS A 392 -15.64 8.28 -10.61
N PHE A 393 -14.72 7.95 -9.70
CA PHE A 393 -13.46 8.66 -9.47
C PHE A 393 -12.25 7.94 -10.07
N TRP A 394 -12.46 6.84 -10.81
CA TRP A 394 -11.37 6.09 -11.39
C TRP A 394 -10.83 6.82 -12.63
N ASP A 395 -9.57 6.53 -12.98
CA ASP A 395 -9.04 6.96 -14.26
C ASP A 395 -9.92 6.42 -15.40
N PRO A 396 -10.37 7.26 -16.35
CA PRO A 396 -11.27 6.82 -17.42
C PRO A 396 -10.73 5.67 -18.26
N ALA A 397 -9.42 5.64 -18.54
CA ALA A 397 -8.83 4.56 -19.32
C ALA A 397 -8.87 3.24 -18.55
N TYR A 398 -8.64 3.28 -17.24
CA TYR A 398 -8.77 2.10 -16.39
C TYR A 398 -10.22 1.64 -16.22
N TYR A 399 -11.15 2.58 -16.06
CA TYR A 399 -12.59 2.27 -16.03
C TYR A 399 -13.03 1.56 -17.32
N ASP A 400 -12.65 2.10 -18.49
CA ASP A 400 -12.99 1.51 -19.78
C ASP A 400 -12.38 0.12 -19.95
N GLN A 401 -11.11 -0.06 -19.54
CA GLN A 401 -10.43 -1.35 -19.56
C GLN A 401 -11.14 -2.38 -18.67
N TRP A 402 -11.54 -2.00 -17.46
CA TRP A 402 -12.31 -2.86 -16.56
C TRP A 402 -13.59 -3.39 -17.22
N ILE A 403 -14.34 -2.53 -17.88
CA ILE A 403 -15.56 -2.94 -18.57
C ILE A 403 -15.24 -3.87 -19.74
N GLN A 404 -14.21 -3.56 -20.54
CA GLN A 404 -13.80 -4.39 -21.69
C GLN A 404 -13.35 -5.80 -21.29
N ASP A 405 -12.69 -5.93 -20.14
CA ASP A 405 -12.24 -7.23 -19.59
C ASP A 405 -13.37 -8.01 -18.93
N SER A 406 -14.55 -7.39 -18.78
CA SER A 406 -15.73 -8.03 -18.23
C SER A 406 -16.69 -8.52 -19.31
N TYR A 407 -17.45 -9.55 -18.97
CA TYR A 407 -18.52 -10.10 -19.80
C TYR A 407 -19.87 -9.45 -19.51
N PHE A 408 -19.91 -8.40 -18.68
CA PHE A 408 -21.10 -7.72 -18.23
C PHE A 408 -20.91 -6.20 -18.33
N GLU A 409 -21.83 -5.50 -18.97
CA GLU A 409 -21.61 -4.10 -19.42
C GLU A 409 -22.54 -3.08 -18.72
N GLU A 410 -23.44 -3.48 -17.82
CA GLU A 410 -24.24 -2.52 -17.05
C GLU A 410 -23.34 -1.57 -16.27
N ASP A 411 -23.69 -0.29 -16.22
CA ASP A 411 -22.91 0.75 -15.57
C ASP A 411 -23.57 1.14 -14.24
N MET A 412 -22.89 0.83 -13.14
CA MET A 412 -23.45 1.00 -11.80
C MET A 412 -23.68 2.46 -11.44
N TYR A 413 -22.74 3.34 -11.81
CA TYR A 413 -22.84 4.77 -11.54
C TYR A 413 -23.96 5.39 -12.36
N TYR A 414 -24.03 5.08 -13.66
CA TYR A 414 -25.15 5.47 -14.51
C TYR A 414 -26.49 5.03 -13.93
N GLY A 415 -26.62 3.76 -13.54
CA GLY A 415 -27.89 3.22 -13.08
C GLY A 415 -28.40 3.86 -11.80
N VAL A 416 -27.52 4.13 -10.82
CA VAL A 416 -27.93 4.81 -9.58
C VAL A 416 -28.39 6.24 -9.88
N ARG A 417 -27.67 6.97 -10.74
CA ARG A 417 -28.08 8.31 -11.17
C ARG A 417 -29.37 8.29 -11.97
N LYS A 418 -29.56 7.29 -12.83
CA LYS A 418 -30.78 7.12 -13.63
C LYS A 418 -32.01 6.88 -12.76
N LEU A 419 -31.88 6.10 -11.69
CA LEU A 419 -32.93 5.95 -10.70
C LEU A 419 -33.23 7.29 -9.99
N TYR A 420 -32.19 8.07 -9.69
CA TYR A 420 -32.31 9.40 -9.08
C TYR A 420 -33.15 10.39 -9.92
N GLU A 421 -33.09 10.30 -11.26
CA GLU A 421 -33.93 11.14 -12.14
C GLU A 421 -35.44 10.96 -11.88
N SER A 422 -35.85 9.76 -11.45
CA SER A 422 -37.25 9.46 -11.14
C SER A 422 -37.62 9.86 -9.70
N ASP A 423 -36.78 9.48 -8.73
CA ASP A 423 -36.89 9.82 -7.31
C ASP A 423 -35.59 9.41 -6.60
N ASN A 424 -35.36 9.83 -5.36
CA ASN A 424 -34.22 9.32 -4.59
C ASN A 424 -34.28 7.78 -4.52
N PRO A 425 -33.27 7.03 -5.04
CA PRO A 425 -33.31 5.57 -5.06
C PRO A 425 -33.44 4.99 -3.65
N TRP A 426 -32.96 5.71 -2.63
CA TRP A 426 -32.97 5.30 -1.23
C TRP A 426 -34.20 5.76 -0.43
N LYS A 427 -35.22 6.30 -1.09
CA LYS A 427 -36.37 6.91 -0.43
C LYS A 427 -37.05 5.99 0.58
N GLY A 428 -37.18 6.46 1.82
CA GLY A 428 -37.77 5.72 2.93
C GLY A 428 -36.80 4.82 3.70
N TYR A 429 -35.53 4.78 3.30
CA TYR A 429 -34.47 4.00 3.93
C TYR A 429 -33.25 4.83 4.35
N GLU A 430 -33.32 6.15 4.30
CA GLU A 430 -32.19 7.07 4.49
C GLU A 430 -31.47 6.86 5.84
N LYS A 431 -32.21 6.48 6.88
CA LYS A 431 -31.66 6.17 8.22
C LYS A 431 -30.72 4.95 8.25
N HIS A 432 -30.84 4.06 7.27
CA HIS A 432 -30.04 2.85 7.14
C HIS A 432 -28.75 3.07 6.35
N LEU A 433 -28.60 4.23 5.69
CA LEU A 433 -27.46 4.51 4.83
C LEU A 433 -26.22 4.92 5.64
N ARG A 434 -25.04 4.65 5.10
CA ARG A 434 -23.75 5.14 5.59
C ARG A 434 -22.86 5.57 4.41
N PRO A 435 -22.12 6.67 4.52
CA PRO A 435 -22.28 7.69 5.56
C PRO A 435 -23.60 8.43 5.39
N GLN A 436 -24.04 9.15 6.42
CA GLN A 436 -25.13 10.12 6.29
C GLN A 436 -24.64 11.31 5.46
N VAL A 437 -25.54 11.95 4.70
CA VAL A 437 -25.17 13.07 3.81
C VAL A 437 -24.50 14.22 4.59
N THR A 438 -24.98 14.50 5.80
CA THR A 438 -24.41 15.52 6.69
C THR A 438 -23.01 15.19 7.19
N GLU A 439 -22.57 13.93 7.08
CA GLU A 439 -21.21 13.52 7.42
C GLU A 439 -20.25 13.73 6.24
N LEU A 440 -20.76 13.88 5.01
CA LEU A 440 -19.96 14.11 3.79
C LEU A 440 -19.74 15.60 3.51
N ILE A 441 -20.81 16.39 3.63
CA ILE A 441 -20.81 17.83 3.33
C ILE A 441 -21.41 18.60 4.50
N ASP A 442 -20.67 19.61 4.98
CA ASP A 442 -21.04 20.38 6.17
C ASP A 442 -22.22 21.32 5.90
N ASP A 443 -22.23 21.91 4.70
CA ASP A 443 -23.39 22.58 4.12
C ASP A 443 -23.78 21.81 2.87
N ILE A 444 -25.05 21.43 2.74
CA ILE A 444 -25.63 21.04 1.46
C ILE A 444 -25.75 22.35 0.67
N PRO A 445 -24.77 22.75 -0.18
CA PRO A 445 -24.92 24.02 -0.89
C PRO A 445 -26.19 23.88 -1.70
N SER A 446 -26.94 24.96 -1.90
CA SER A 446 -28.17 24.92 -2.68
C SER A 446 -27.91 24.15 -3.97
N LEU A 447 -28.39 22.90 -4.04
CA LEU A 447 -28.28 21.98 -5.19
C LEU A 447 -29.20 22.50 -6.29
N ALA A 448 -28.91 23.72 -6.73
CA ALA A 448 -29.57 24.48 -7.75
C ALA A 448 -29.10 24.05 -9.15
N ASN A 449 -28.10 23.18 -9.21
CA ASN A 449 -27.72 22.53 -10.45
C ASN A 449 -28.79 21.46 -10.74
N GLU A 450 -29.56 21.70 -11.80
CA GLU A 450 -30.21 20.62 -12.55
C GLU A 450 -29.20 19.49 -12.69
N VAL A 451 -29.63 18.25 -12.47
CA VAL A 451 -28.80 17.05 -12.67
C VAL A 451 -28.31 17.08 -14.12
N THR A 452 -27.14 17.65 -14.39
CA THR A 452 -26.59 17.76 -15.76
C THR A 452 -25.98 16.43 -16.15
N PHE A 453 -26.85 15.45 -16.36
CA PHE A 453 -26.51 14.09 -16.76
C PHE A 453 -26.16 13.98 -18.26
N ASN A 454 -26.53 14.98 -19.05
CA ASN A 454 -26.43 14.96 -20.52
C ASN A 454 -24.99 14.84 -21.07
N SER A 455 -23.95 14.96 -20.24
CA SER A 455 -22.56 14.83 -20.67
C SER A 455 -21.94 13.45 -20.40
N TYR A 456 -22.53 12.65 -19.51
CA TYR A 456 -22.02 11.32 -19.19
C TYR A 456 -22.43 10.32 -20.27
N LYS A 457 -21.48 9.53 -20.77
CA LYS A 457 -21.71 8.50 -21.77
C LYS A 457 -21.52 7.13 -21.12
N PRO A 458 -22.62 6.46 -20.73
CA PRO A 458 -22.50 5.15 -20.09
C PRO A 458 -22.11 4.08 -21.11
N THR A 459 -21.51 3.01 -20.63
CA THR A 459 -21.23 1.83 -21.46
C THR A 459 -22.52 1.06 -21.80
N SER A 460 -23.50 1.07 -20.89
CA SER A 460 -24.83 0.51 -21.09
C SER A 460 -25.91 1.38 -20.44
N THR A 461 -27.10 1.40 -21.05
CA THR A 461 -28.26 2.08 -20.46
C THR A 461 -29.17 1.14 -19.66
N ASP A 462 -28.85 -0.15 -19.61
CA ASP A 462 -29.57 -1.10 -18.76
C ASP A 462 -29.23 -0.85 -17.28
N ILE A 463 -30.23 -1.00 -16.42
CA ILE A 463 -30.17 -0.71 -14.99
C ILE A 463 -30.82 -1.84 -14.17
N ALA A 464 -31.10 -2.99 -14.78
CA ALA A 464 -31.78 -4.11 -14.14
C ALA A 464 -30.99 -4.64 -12.95
N PHE A 465 -29.68 -4.82 -13.09
CA PHE A 465 -28.81 -5.28 -12.01
C PHE A 465 -28.70 -4.24 -10.89
N VAL A 466 -28.59 -2.95 -11.23
CA VAL A 466 -28.58 -1.86 -10.25
C VAL A 466 -29.87 -1.86 -9.44
N THR A 467 -31.01 -1.95 -10.13
CA THR A 467 -32.34 -1.99 -9.50
C THR A 467 -32.48 -3.19 -8.57
N ALA A 468 -32.06 -4.37 -9.02
CA ALA A 468 -32.12 -5.60 -8.24
C ALA A 468 -31.19 -5.56 -7.02
N SER A 469 -30.00 -4.96 -7.14
CA SER A 469 -29.05 -4.76 -6.04
C SER A 469 -29.63 -3.87 -4.94
N ILE A 470 -30.28 -2.76 -5.31
CA ILE A 470 -30.93 -1.86 -4.35
C ILE A 470 -32.13 -2.54 -3.68
N GLN A 471 -32.99 -3.21 -4.47
CA GLN A 471 -34.16 -3.92 -3.94
C GLN A 471 -33.80 -5.04 -2.97
N GLN A 472 -32.68 -5.74 -3.20
CA GLN A 472 -32.19 -6.76 -2.29
C GLN A 472 -31.90 -6.18 -0.90
N ASN A 473 -31.18 -5.05 -0.82
CA ASN A 473 -30.91 -4.38 0.45
C ASN A 473 -32.20 -3.92 1.17
N PHE A 474 -33.21 -3.47 0.41
CA PHE A 474 -34.52 -3.12 0.98
C PHE A 474 -35.26 -4.32 1.56
N ALA A 475 -35.19 -5.48 0.91
CA ALA A 475 -35.83 -6.69 1.39
C ALA A 475 -35.28 -7.09 2.78
N GLU A 476 -33.95 -7.01 2.94
CA GLU A 476 -33.27 -7.30 4.21
C GLU A 476 -33.65 -6.30 5.31
N ALA A 477 -33.67 -5.00 5.00
CA ALA A 477 -34.07 -3.96 5.94
C ALA A 477 -35.56 -4.07 6.36
N LYS A 478 -36.46 -4.44 5.43
CA LYS A 478 -37.88 -4.69 5.77
C LYS A 478 -38.04 -5.87 6.73
N GLN A 479 -37.30 -6.96 6.51
CA GLN A 479 -37.35 -8.14 7.36
C GLN A 479 -36.97 -7.82 8.81
N GLU A 480 -35.98 -6.94 9.01
CA GLU A 480 -35.60 -6.43 10.34
C GLU A 480 -36.74 -5.67 11.02
N SER A 481 -37.35 -4.70 10.33
CA SER A 481 -38.45 -3.91 10.90
C SER A 481 -39.64 -4.77 11.34
N THR A 482 -39.95 -5.82 10.56
CA THR A 482 -41.02 -6.76 10.85
C THR A 482 -40.68 -7.66 12.05
N SER A 483 -39.42 -8.10 12.15
CA SER A 483 -38.93 -8.90 13.28
C SER A 483 -39.00 -8.11 14.59
N PHE A 484 -38.55 -6.85 14.58
CA PHE A 484 -38.65 -5.96 15.73
C PHE A 484 -40.10 -5.73 16.17
N MET A 485 -41.00 -5.47 15.22
CA MET A 485 -42.42 -5.25 15.54
C MET A 485 -43.07 -6.50 16.19
N LYS A 486 -42.72 -7.71 15.72
CA LYS A 486 -43.18 -8.97 16.34
C LYS A 486 -42.69 -9.12 17.79
N ILE A 487 -41.43 -8.76 18.07
CA ILE A 487 -40.86 -8.80 19.43
C ILE A 487 -41.60 -7.80 20.33
N VAL A 488 -41.79 -6.56 19.87
CA VAL A 488 -42.50 -5.52 20.63
C VAL A 488 -43.94 -5.94 20.93
N ILE A 489 -44.67 -6.48 19.95
CA ILE A 489 -46.01 -7.03 20.15
C ILE A 489 -45.99 -8.17 21.17
N GLY A 490 -45.02 -9.08 21.09
CA GLY A 490 -44.83 -10.16 22.06
C GLY A 490 -44.61 -9.66 23.49
N VAL A 491 -43.77 -8.64 23.65
CA VAL A 491 -43.50 -8.00 24.96
C VAL A 491 -44.76 -7.32 25.50
N ILE A 492 -45.51 -6.59 24.67
CA ILE A 492 -46.77 -5.96 25.07
C ILE A 492 -47.79 -7.01 25.52
N ILE A 493 -47.93 -8.12 24.79
CA ILE A 493 -48.82 -9.22 25.17
C ILE A 493 -48.38 -9.82 26.51
N PHE A 494 -47.09 -10.08 26.70
CA PHE A 494 -46.56 -10.64 27.94
C PHE A 494 -46.77 -9.72 29.14
N ILE A 495 -46.55 -8.41 29.00
CA ILE A 495 -46.83 -7.41 30.04
C ILE A 495 -48.32 -7.41 30.39
N ASN A 496 -49.22 -7.46 29.40
CA ASN A 496 -50.66 -7.49 29.65
C ASN A 496 -51.10 -8.78 30.38
N ILE A 497 -50.49 -9.93 30.06
CA ILE A 497 -50.73 -11.19 30.78
C ILE A 497 -50.28 -11.06 32.25
N LEU A 498 -49.10 -10.50 32.49
CA LEU A 498 -48.60 -10.27 33.86
C LEU A 498 -49.48 -9.31 34.66
N TYR A 499 -49.98 -8.23 34.04
CA TYR A 499 -50.93 -7.30 34.68
C TYR A 499 -52.27 -7.96 35.00
N GLY A 500 -52.78 -8.81 34.08
CA GLY A 500 -54.00 -9.61 34.31
C GLY A 500 -53.83 -10.58 35.47
N LEU A 501 -52.70 -11.29 35.54
CA LEU A 501 -52.39 -12.20 36.65
C LEU A 501 -52.23 -11.47 37.99
N LYS A 502 -51.67 -10.26 37.99
CA LYS A 502 -51.52 -9.43 39.20
C LYS A 502 -52.85 -8.86 39.72
N SER A 503 -53.92 -8.88 38.91
CA SER A 503 -55.27 -8.54 39.34
C SER A 503 -56.06 -9.75 39.86
N PHE A 504 -55.51 -10.96 39.75
CA PHE A 504 -56.07 -12.22 40.26
C PHE A 504 -55.43 -12.71 41.56
N VAL A 505 -54.31 -12.10 41.98
CA VAL A 505 -53.67 -12.26 43.30
C VAL A 505 -54.00 -11.04 44.13
#